data_AF-A0A125Q9J9-F1
#
_entry.id   AF-A0A125Q9J9-F1
#
_cell.length_a   1.000
_cell.length_b   1.000
_cell.length_c   1.000
_cell.angle_alpha   90.00
_cell.angle_beta   90.00
_cell.angle_gamma   90.00
#
_symmetry.space_group_name_H-M   'P 1'
#
loop_
_entity.id
_entity.type
_entity.pdbx_description
1 polymer ?
#
loop_
_entity_poly.entity_id
_entity_poly.type
_entity_poly.pdbx_seq_one_letter_code
_entity_poly.pdbx_strand_id
1 'polypeptide(L)'
;MRALEHHGDLGAVAGIAFHDRHGPRATQPAPVIRDLDAYRVGWELIDHARYSYWGGLRAVVVQFSRGCPHLCNYCGQRGFWTRWRHRDPVRFEGAGAGASRAA
;
A
#
# COMPACT_ATOMS: atom_id res chain seq x y z
N MET A 1 15.28 -3.80 2.07
CA MET A 1 16.06 -5.01 1.76
C MET A 1 17.38 -5.07 2.54
N ARG A 2 18.06 -3.94 2.79
CA ARG A 2 19.30 -3.84 3.59
C ARG A 2 19.48 -4.82 4.77
N ALA A 3 18.49 -4.94 5.66
CA ALA A 3 18.63 -5.84 6.82
C ALA A 3 18.79 -7.32 6.41
N LEU A 4 18.11 -7.75 5.36
CA LEU A 4 18.28 -9.11 4.82
C LEU A 4 19.58 -9.24 4.03
N GLU A 5 19.87 -8.27 3.15
CA GLU A 5 21.05 -8.27 2.27
C GLU A 5 22.36 -8.25 3.05
N HIS A 6 22.41 -7.55 4.18
CA HIS A 6 23.60 -7.44 5.03
C HIS A 6 23.55 -8.35 6.26
N HIS A 7 22.58 -9.25 6.35
CA HIS A 7 22.35 -10.07 7.56
C HIS A 7 22.30 -9.22 8.85
N GLY A 8 21.72 -8.02 8.74
CA GLY A 8 21.56 -7.09 9.85
C GLY A 8 20.41 -7.49 10.77
N ASP A 9 20.36 -6.85 11.95
CA ASP A 9 19.32 -7.12 12.95
C ASP A 9 17.92 -6.74 12.44
N LEU A 10 17.04 -7.75 12.32
CA LEU A 10 15.63 -7.56 11.99
C LEU A 10 14.90 -6.74 13.07
N GLY A 11 15.38 -6.76 14.31
CA GLY A 11 14.84 -5.97 15.40
C GLY A 11 14.92 -4.46 15.20
N ALA A 12 15.80 -3.99 14.34
CA ALA A 12 15.93 -2.57 13.97
C ALA A 12 14.93 -2.14 12.88
N VAL A 13 14.28 -3.07 12.18
CA VAL A 13 13.31 -2.75 11.12
C VAL A 13 11.95 -2.47 11.74
N ALA A 14 11.46 -1.23 11.66
CA ALA A 14 10.15 -0.90 12.23
C ALA A 14 8.99 -1.53 11.43
N GLY A 15 7.92 -1.90 12.13
CA GLY A 15 6.64 -2.33 11.54
C GLY A 15 6.58 -3.78 11.06
N ILE A 16 7.49 -4.64 11.50
CA ILE A 16 7.46 -6.08 11.18
C ILE A 16 7.22 -6.93 12.43
N ALA A 17 6.67 -8.12 12.19
CA ALA A 17 6.64 -9.24 13.12
C ALA A 17 7.45 -10.39 12.51
N PHE A 18 8.24 -11.07 13.33
CA PHE A 18 9.11 -12.17 12.90
C PHE A 18 9.27 -13.20 14.02
N HIS A 19 9.83 -14.36 13.69
CA HIS A 19 10.17 -15.38 14.68
C HIS A 19 11.69 -15.43 14.83
N ASP A 20 12.18 -15.44 16.08
CA ASP A 20 13.59 -15.66 16.39
C ASP A 20 13.77 -16.88 17.29
N ARG A 21 14.99 -17.12 17.79
CA ARG A 21 15.33 -18.27 18.65
C ARG A 21 14.58 -18.28 20.00
N HIS A 22 13.98 -17.16 20.39
CA HIS A 22 13.22 -17.00 21.63
C HIS A 22 11.69 -16.99 21.38
N GLY A 23 11.25 -17.09 20.12
CA GLY A 23 9.84 -17.15 19.75
C GLY A 23 9.38 -15.99 18.87
N PRO A 24 8.06 -15.72 18.82
CA PRO A 24 7.51 -14.60 18.05
C PRO A 24 7.88 -13.25 18.67
N ARG A 25 8.34 -12.33 17.83
CA ARG A 25 8.76 -10.98 18.21
C ARG A 25 8.13 -9.94 17.27
N ALA A 26 7.70 -8.81 17.83
CA ALA A 26 7.24 -7.65 17.08
C ALA A 26 8.18 -6.47 17.32
N THR A 27 8.44 -5.71 16.26
CA THR A 27 9.24 -4.48 16.32
C THR A 27 8.38 -3.28 16.67
N GLN A 28 9.02 -2.15 16.97
CA GLN A 28 8.33 -0.87 17.12
C GLN A 28 7.48 -0.54 15.89
N PRO A 29 6.31 0.12 16.04
CA PRO A 29 5.47 0.49 14.90
C PRO A 29 6.22 1.33 13.85
N ALA A 30 5.99 1.05 12.58
CA ALA A 30 6.52 1.89 11.50
C ALA A 30 5.81 3.26 11.46
N PRO A 31 6.52 4.33 11.09
CA PRO A 31 5.89 5.61 10.85
C PRO A 31 4.88 5.51 9.72
N VAL A 32 3.75 6.19 9.88
CA VAL A 32 2.71 6.26 8.88
C VAL A 32 3.23 7.05 7.66
N ILE A 33 3.02 6.51 6.46
CA ILE A 33 3.35 7.20 5.19
C ILE A 33 2.56 8.53 5.12
N ARG A 34 3.24 9.68 5.15
CA ARG A 34 2.54 10.98 5.20
C ARG A 34 2.11 11.46 3.81
N ASP A 35 3.04 11.43 2.87
CA ASP A 35 2.84 11.81 1.49
C ASP A 35 2.67 10.55 0.63
N LEU A 36 1.48 10.39 0.04
CA LEU A 36 1.22 9.26 -0.85
C LEU A 36 1.79 9.50 -2.25
N ASP A 37 1.98 10.76 -2.66
CA ASP A 37 2.48 11.12 -4.00
C ASP A 37 3.97 10.83 -4.16
N ALA A 38 4.72 10.76 -3.07
CA ALA A 38 6.10 10.27 -3.04
C ALA A 38 6.27 8.82 -3.55
N TYR A 39 5.17 8.07 -3.69
CA TYR A 39 5.17 6.67 -4.12
C TYR A 39 4.44 6.52 -5.46
N ARG A 40 5.19 6.19 -6.52
CA ARG A 40 4.65 5.91 -7.85
C ARG A 40 3.78 4.66 -7.84
N VAL A 41 2.83 4.60 -8.76
CA VAL A 41 2.08 3.37 -9.06
C VAL A 41 2.94 2.49 -9.97
N GLY A 42 3.06 1.20 -9.64
CA GLY A 42 3.84 0.22 -10.41
C GLY A 42 3.03 -0.43 -11.53
N TRP A 43 2.55 0.35 -12.51
CA TRP A 43 1.72 -0.16 -13.61
C TRP A 43 2.41 -1.21 -14.47
N GLU A 44 3.72 -1.13 -14.59
CA GLU A 44 4.55 -2.09 -15.31
C GLU A 44 4.65 -3.46 -14.62
N LEU A 45 4.19 -3.59 -13.37
CA LEU A 45 4.18 -4.85 -12.63
C LEU A 45 2.97 -5.73 -12.96
N ILE A 46 2.00 -5.22 -13.74
CA ILE A 46 0.78 -5.95 -14.06
C ILE A 46 0.53 -6.01 -15.58
N ASP A 47 0.03 -7.16 -16.03
CA ASP A 47 -0.63 -7.27 -17.32
C ASP A 47 -2.11 -6.90 -17.17
N HIS A 48 -2.48 -5.73 -17.70
CA HIS A 48 -3.82 -5.16 -17.61
C HIS A 48 -4.88 -6.03 -18.31
N ALA A 49 -4.49 -6.86 -19.28
CA ALA A 49 -5.43 -7.74 -19.98
C ALA A 49 -6.00 -8.84 -19.06
N ARG A 50 -5.31 -9.14 -17.94
CA ARG A 50 -5.74 -10.16 -16.97
C ARG A 50 -6.72 -9.64 -15.92
N TYR A 51 -7.03 -8.33 -15.92
CA TYR A 51 -7.89 -7.72 -14.91
C TYR A 51 -9.20 -7.25 -15.54
N SER A 52 -10.28 -7.99 -15.25
CA SER A 52 -11.63 -7.68 -15.74
C SER A 52 -12.60 -7.36 -14.62
N TYR A 53 -13.65 -6.63 -14.95
CA TYR A 53 -14.79 -6.37 -14.09
C TYR A 53 -16.09 -6.79 -14.77
N TRP A 54 -17.20 -6.60 -14.07
CA TRP A 54 -18.53 -6.92 -14.56
C TRP A 54 -18.75 -6.38 -15.98
N GLY A 55 -19.31 -7.20 -16.87
CA GLY A 55 -19.53 -6.85 -18.27
C GLY A 55 -18.36 -7.11 -19.22
N GLY A 56 -17.30 -7.81 -18.79
CA GLY A 56 -16.16 -8.17 -19.64
C GLY A 56 -15.21 -7.00 -19.94
N LEU A 57 -15.40 -5.87 -19.28
CA LEU A 57 -14.53 -4.70 -19.38
C LEU A 57 -13.27 -4.89 -18.54
N ARG A 58 -12.19 -4.22 -18.92
CA ARG A 58 -10.95 -4.17 -18.12
C ARG A 58 -11.10 -3.16 -17.00
N ALA A 59 -10.70 -3.54 -15.79
CA ALA A 59 -10.68 -2.61 -14.67
C ALA A 59 -9.57 -2.96 -13.69
N VAL A 60 -9.01 -1.93 -13.07
CA VAL A 60 -8.00 -2.04 -12.01
C VAL A 60 -8.44 -1.17 -10.83
N VAL A 61 -8.20 -1.66 -9.62
CA VAL A 61 -8.47 -0.88 -8.41
C VAL A 61 -7.24 -0.07 -8.06
N VAL A 62 -7.41 1.22 -7.85
CA VAL A 62 -6.34 2.12 -7.41
C VAL A 62 -6.69 2.73 -6.07
N GLN A 63 -5.70 2.80 -5.19
CA GLN A 63 -5.85 3.42 -3.89
C GLN A 63 -5.45 4.89 -3.96
N PHE A 64 -6.47 5.76 -4.09
CA PHE A 64 -6.29 7.22 -4.06
C PHE A 64 -6.00 7.73 -2.65
N SER A 65 -6.66 7.16 -1.63
CA SER A 65 -6.52 7.56 -0.23
C SER A 65 -6.24 6.39 0.70
N ARG A 66 -5.65 6.69 1.87
CA ARG A 66 -5.44 5.74 2.97
C ARG A 66 -5.94 6.34 4.27
N GLY A 67 -6.52 5.51 5.13
CA GLY A 67 -7.16 5.97 6.36
C GLY A 67 -8.66 6.16 6.20
N CYS A 68 -9.37 6.26 7.33
CA CYS A 68 -10.79 6.58 7.37
C CYS A 68 -11.05 7.43 8.64
N PRO A 69 -11.76 8.57 8.54
CA PRO A 69 -12.07 9.40 9.70
C PRO A 69 -13.26 8.88 10.51
N HIS A 70 -13.96 7.83 10.03
CA HIS A 70 -15.20 7.35 10.63
C HIS A 70 -14.97 6.37 11.78
N LEU A 71 -15.91 6.38 12.74
CA LEU A 71 -15.89 5.56 13.95
C LEU A 71 -16.85 4.37 13.84
N CYS A 72 -16.81 3.66 12.72
CA CYS A 72 -17.66 2.48 12.50
C CYS A 72 -17.29 1.35 13.48
N ASN A 73 -18.28 0.84 14.21
CA ASN A 73 -18.10 -0.27 15.16
C ASN A 73 -17.93 -1.64 14.47
N TYR A 74 -18.30 -1.76 13.20
CA TYR A 74 -18.16 -2.97 12.38
C TYR A 74 -16.84 -3.03 11.59
N CYS A 75 -16.06 -1.94 11.57
CA CYS A 75 -14.88 -1.84 10.71
C CYS A 75 -13.63 -2.36 11.42
N GLY A 76 -13.20 -3.59 11.11
CA GLY A 76 -11.95 -4.17 11.64
C GLY A 76 -10.69 -3.40 11.22
N GLN A 77 -10.78 -2.57 10.18
CA GLN A 77 -9.69 -1.71 9.71
C GLN A 77 -9.50 -0.45 10.55
N ARG A 78 -10.48 -0.07 11.39
CA ARG A 78 -10.44 1.16 12.20
C ARG A 78 -9.17 1.26 13.06
N GLY A 79 -8.78 0.16 13.72
CA GLY A 79 -7.62 0.14 14.63
C GLY A 79 -6.28 0.42 13.94
N PHE A 80 -6.19 0.20 12.63
CA PHE A 80 -4.97 0.35 11.85
C PHE A 80 -4.91 1.68 11.07
N TRP A 81 -6.07 2.28 10.77
CA TRP A 81 -6.19 3.30 9.71
C TRP A 81 -6.90 4.58 10.17
N THR A 82 -6.48 5.16 11.28
CA THR A 82 -7.17 6.27 11.98
C THR A 82 -7.00 7.66 11.35
N ARG A 83 -5.99 7.88 10.51
CA ARG A 83 -5.74 9.17 9.84
C ARG A 83 -5.89 9.08 8.34
N TRP A 84 -6.88 9.79 7.82
CA TRP A 84 -7.14 9.93 6.40
C TRP A 84 -6.09 10.84 5.73
N ARG A 85 -5.56 10.37 4.60
CA ARG A 85 -4.60 11.03 3.72
C ARG A 85 -4.94 10.64 2.29
N HIS A 86 -4.69 11.52 1.33
CA HIS A 86 -4.96 11.26 -0.07
C HIS A 86 -3.83 11.79 -0.96
N ARG A 87 -3.83 11.33 -2.20
CA ARG A 87 -2.97 11.83 -3.27
C ARG A 87 -3.51 13.16 -3.81
N ASP A 88 -2.64 13.98 -4.39
CA ASP A 88 -3.08 15.14 -5.16
C ASP A 88 -3.85 14.69 -6.41
N PRO A 89 -5.06 15.20 -6.67
CA PRO A 89 -5.91 14.73 -7.77
C PRO A 89 -5.29 14.97 -9.16
N VAL A 90 -4.56 16.07 -9.35
CA VAL A 90 -3.94 16.41 -10.64
C VAL A 90 -2.72 15.53 -10.89
N ARG A 91 -1.89 15.31 -9.86
CA ARG A 91 -0.75 14.38 -9.97
C ARG A 91 -1.20 12.94 -10.15
N PHE A 92 -2.32 12.57 -9.53
CA PHE A 92 -2.87 11.23 -9.62
C PHE A 92 -3.39 10.89 -11.02
N GLU A 93 -4.00 11.85 -11.73
CA GLU A 93 -4.41 11.68 -13.12
C GLU A 93 -3.21 11.32 -14.01
N GLY A 94 -2.11 12.08 -13.88
CA GLY A 94 -0.86 11.82 -14.63
C GLY A 94 -0.25 10.45 -14.33
N ALA A 95 -0.44 9.94 -13.10
CA ALA A 95 -0.03 8.58 -12.74
C ALA A 95 -0.90 7.50 -13.40
N GLY A 96 -2.17 7.76 -13.71
CA GLY A 96 -3.12 6.80 -14.30
C GLY A 96 -2.95 6.56 -15.81
N ALA A 97 -2.19 7.41 -16.50
CA ALA A 97 -2.06 7.39 -17.96
C ALA A 97 -1.38 6.13 -18.56
N GLY A 98 -0.78 5.26 -17.73
CA GLY A 98 -0.16 4.01 -18.18
C GLY A 98 -1.14 2.91 -18.62
N ALA A 99 -2.41 3.00 -18.22
CA ALA A 99 -3.43 1.99 -18.57
C ALA A 99 -4.10 2.22 -19.95
N SER A 100 -3.90 3.38 -20.58
CA SER A 100 -4.68 3.83 -21.75
C SER A 100 -4.09 3.47 -23.13
N ARG A 101 -3.04 2.65 -23.22
CA ARG A 101 -2.37 2.35 -24.51
C ARG A 101 -2.64 0.97 -25.11
N ALA A 102 -3.63 0.24 -24.60
CA ALA A 102 -4.08 -1.02 -25.20
C ALA A 102 -5.53 -0.89 -25.67
N ALA A 103 -5.71 -0.17 -26.80
CA ALA A 103 -6.83 -0.40 -27.71
C ALA A 103 -6.57 -1.70 -28.48
#